data_AF-A0A658NNH4-F1
#
_entry.id   AF-A0A658NNH4-F1
#
_cell.length_a   1.000
_cell.length_b   1.000
_cell.length_c   1.000
_cell.angle_alpha   90.00
_cell.angle_beta   90.00
_cell.angle_gamma   90.00
#
_symmetry.space_group_name_H-M   'P 1'
#
loop_
_entity.id
_entity.type
_entity.pdbx_description
1 polymer ?
#
loop_
_entity_poly.entity_id
_entity_poly.type
_entity_poly.pdbx_seq_one_letter_code
_entity_poly.pdbx_strand_id
1 'polypeptide(L)'
;ELFAAKYADVFKGDKRWQGVKTSTGLTYAWNSGSTYVQNPPYFQGITKTPKPVENIKGARILALFGDKITTDHISPAGSIKTASP
;
A
#
# COMPACT_ATOMS: atom_id res chain seq x y z
N GLU A 1 -30.74 12.45 -18.65
CA GLU A 1 -31.34 12.04 -17.36
C GLU A 1 -30.74 10.78 -16.74
N LEU A 2 -30.59 9.66 -17.47
CA LEU A 2 -30.06 8.40 -16.94
C LEU A 2 -28.69 8.51 -16.24
N PHE A 3 -27.72 9.22 -16.85
CA PHE A 3 -26.40 9.44 -16.25
C PHE A 3 -26.47 10.34 -15.02
N ALA A 4 -27.23 11.44 -15.07
CA ALA A 4 -27.40 12.34 -13.93
C ALA A 4 -27.97 11.60 -12.71
N ALA A 5 -28.97 10.74 -12.91
CA ALA A 5 -29.54 9.92 -11.84
C ALA A 5 -28.55 8.90 -11.25
N LYS A 6 -27.68 8.30 -12.06
CA LYS A 6 -26.67 7.34 -11.59
C LYS A 6 -25.49 8.00 -10.86
N TYR A 7 -25.09 9.19 -11.27
CA TYR A 7 -24.00 9.93 -10.64
C TYR A 7 -24.43 10.71 -9.39
N ALA A 8 -25.73 11.02 -9.23
CA ALA A 8 -26.26 11.74 -8.08
C ALA A 8 -25.92 11.07 -6.73
N ASP A 9 -25.86 9.73 -6.70
CA ASP A 9 -25.65 8.95 -5.48
C ASP A 9 -24.30 8.20 -5.44
N VAL A 10 -23.37 8.47 -6.37
CA VAL A 10 -22.10 7.70 -6.46
C VAL A 10 -21.26 7.78 -5.19
N PHE A 11 -21.38 8.88 -4.44
CA PHE A 11 -20.66 9.09 -3.18
C PHE A 11 -21.44 8.63 -1.94
N LYS A 12 -22.74 8.34 -2.07
CA LYS A 12 -23.59 7.91 -0.96
C LYS A 12 -23.30 6.47 -0.56
N GLY A 13 -22.95 5.62 -1.53
CA GLY A 13 -22.72 4.19 -1.33
C GLY A 13 -23.96 3.44 -0.82
N ASP A 14 -23.82 2.14 -0.61
CA ASP A 14 -24.90 1.30 -0.09
C ASP A 14 -24.97 1.34 1.46
N LYS A 15 -25.93 0.59 2.04
CA LYS A 15 -26.08 0.50 3.50
C LYS A 15 -24.84 -0.06 4.20
N ARG A 16 -24.07 -0.93 3.53
CA ARG A 16 -22.85 -1.54 4.10
C ARG A 16 -21.74 -0.49 4.17
N TRP A 17 -21.56 0.28 3.09
CA TRP A 17 -20.62 1.39 3.02
C TRP A 17 -20.91 2.44 4.09
N GLN A 18 -22.17 2.87 4.21
CA GLN A 18 -22.58 3.87 5.23
C GLN A 18 -22.49 3.34 6.66
N GLY A 19 -22.52 2.02 6.85
CA GLY A 19 -22.41 1.36 8.15
C GLY A 19 -20.97 1.18 8.65
N VAL A 20 -19.95 1.50 7.85
CA VAL A 20 -18.55 1.41 8.27
C VAL A 20 -18.28 2.43 9.38
N LYS A 21 -17.88 1.95 10.55
CA LYS A 21 -17.50 2.81 11.67
C LYS A 21 -16.19 3.54 11.33
N THR A 22 -16.17 4.85 11.55
CA THR A 22 -15.00 5.70 11.34
C THR A 22 -14.56 6.35 12.64
N SER A 23 -13.29 6.77 12.69
CA SER A 23 -12.73 7.57 13.78
C SER A 23 -12.65 9.05 13.38
N THR A 24 -12.76 9.96 14.34
CA THR A 24 -12.69 11.42 14.12
C THR A 24 -11.27 12.02 14.27
N GLY A 25 -10.26 11.18 14.53
CA GLY A 25 -8.88 11.64 14.73
C GLY A 25 -8.23 12.15 13.44
N LEU A 26 -7.35 13.14 13.57
CA LEU A 26 -6.52 13.65 12.46
C LEU A 26 -5.44 12.65 12.02
N THR A 27 -5.05 11.76 12.93
CA THR A 27 -4.06 10.71 12.69
C THR A 27 -4.70 9.34 12.80
N TYR A 28 -4.23 8.38 12.00
CA TYR A 28 -4.71 7.01 12.04
C TYR A 28 -4.26 6.29 13.33
N ALA A 29 -5.21 5.66 14.02
CA ALA A 29 -4.93 4.85 15.20
C ALA A 29 -4.46 3.45 14.79
N TRP A 30 -3.15 3.29 14.62
CA TRP A 30 -2.55 2.03 14.21
C TRP A 30 -2.90 0.86 15.16
N ASN A 31 -3.32 -0.27 14.59
CA ASN A 31 -3.58 -1.51 15.33
C ASN A 31 -2.46 -2.50 15.06
N SER A 32 -1.69 -2.87 16.09
CA SER A 32 -0.56 -3.81 15.95
C SER A 32 -0.97 -5.22 15.54
N GLY A 33 -2.20 -5.63 15.85
CA GLY A 33 -2.76 -6.94 15.46
C GLY A 33 -3.41 -6.97 14.07
N SER A 34 -3.44 -5.85 13.35
CA SER A 34 -4.05 -5.76 12.01
C SER A 34 -3.20 -6.49 10.97
N THR A 35 -3.77 -7.37 10.17
CA THR A 35 -3.04 -8.01 9.04
C THR A 35 -3.22 -7.27 7.72
N TYR A 36 -4.04 -6.22 7.68
CA TYR A 36 -4.40 -5.48 6.46
C TYR A 36 -3.79 -4.07 6.41
N VAL A 37 -3.88 -3.33 7.51
CA VAL A 37 -3.37 -1.96 7.61
C VAL A 37 -2.30 -1.93 8.69
N GLN A 38 -1.06 -1.65 8.29
CA GLN A 38 0.13 -1.65 9.12
C GLN A 38 0.90 -0.34 8.93
N ASN A 39 1.59 0.13 9.98
CA ASN A 39 2.39 1.36 9.91
C ASN A 39 3.71 1.07 9.19
N PRO A 40 3.92 1.53 7.94
CA PRO A 40 5.10 1.15 7.20
C PRO A 40 6.34 1.88 7.75
N PRO A 41 7.53 1.26 7.69
CA PRO A 41 8.74 1.81 8.31
C PRO A 41 9.41 2.93 7.50
N TYR A 42 8.80 3.41 6.40
CA TYR A 42 9.44 4.32 5.43
C TYR A 42 9.99 5.61 6.05
N PHE A 43 9.36 6.12 7.10
CA PHE A 43 9.76 7.36 7.77
C PHE A 43 10.63 7.13 9.01
N GLN A 44 10.93 5.88 9.36
CA GLN A 44 11.81 5.60 10.49
C GLN A 44 13.22 6.10 10.17
N GLY A 45 13.78 6.92 11.06
CA GLY A 45 15.12 7.50 10.88
C GLY A 45 15.20 8.64 9.85
N ILE A 46 14.07 9.13 9.32
CA ILE A 46 14.07 10.31 8.44
C ILE A 46 14.43 11.56 9.24
N THR A 47 15.31 12.39 8.69
CA THR A 47 15.74 13.67 9.27
C THR A 47 15.24 14.82 8.40
N LYS A 48 15.06 16.01 8.99
CA LYS A 48 14.64 17.22 8.25
C LYS A 48 15.56 17.53 7.06
N THR A 49 16.86 17.34 7.27
CA THR A 49 17.88 17.46 6.24
C THR A 49 18.24 16.06 5.76
N PRO A 50 18.10 15.74 4.47
CA PRO A 50 18.53 14.46 3.92
C PRO A 50 20.04 14.28 4.08
N LYS A 51 20.48 13.04 4.32
CA LYS A 51 21.91 12.70 4.25
C LYS A 51 22.39 12.82 2.80
N PRO A 52 23.66 13.17 2.57
CA PRO A 52 24.25 13.11 1.23
C PRO A 52 24.14 11.69 0.63
N VAL A 53 24.06 11.61 -0.70
CA VAL A 53 24.12 10.32 -1.40
C VAL A 53 25.54 9.77 -1.29
N GLU A 54 25.66 8.49 -0.93
CA GLU A 54 26.95 7.80 -0.76
C GLU A 54 27.07 6.62 -1.73
N ASN A 55 28.31 6.21 -2.00
CA ASN A 55 28.59 5.04 -2.83
C ASN A 55 28.20 3.75 -2.11
N ILE A 56 27.50 2.86 -2.81
CA ILE A 56 27.25 1.49 -2.35
C ILE A 56 28.54 0.67 -2.56
N LYS A 57 29.12 0.13 -1.49
CA LYS A 57 30.35 -0.68 -1.54
C LYS A 57 30.08 -2.10 -1.06
N GLY A 58 30.58 -3.10 -1.78
CA GLY A 58 30.49 -4.52 -1.38
C GLY A 58 29.09 -5.14 -1.49
N ALA A 59 28.17 -4.54 -2.25
CA ALA A 59 26.85 -5.14 -2.49
C ALA A 59 26.96 -6.45 -3.27
N ARG A 60 26.08 -7.40 -2.95
CA ARG A 60 25.91 -8.67 -3.67
C ARG A 60 24.66 -8.62 -4.53
N ILE A 61 24.66 -9.38 -5.62
CA ILE A 61 23.48 -9.55 -6.47
C ILE A 61 22.41 -10.28 -5.66
N LEU A 62 21.25 -9.64 -5.45
CA LEU A 62 20.09 -10.27 -4.81
C LEU A 62 19.36 -11.23 -5.77
N ALA A 63 19.21 -10.82 -7.03
CA ALA A 63 18.64 -11.62 -8.11
C ALA A 63 19.17 -11.13 -9.46
N LEU A 64 19.32 -12.06 -10.42
CA LEU A 64 19.70 -11.80 -11.80
C LEU A 64 18.55 -12.23 -12.71
N PHE A 65 18.06 -11.31 -13.52
CA PHE A 65 16.90 -11.54 -14.38
C PHE A 65 17.28 -11.36 -15.86
N GLY A 66 16.54 -12.04 -16.74
CA GLY A 66 16.61 -11.82 -18.18
C GLY A 66 15.58 -10.78 -18.66
N ASP A 67 15.17 -10.90 -19.91
CA ASP A 67 14.20 -9.97 -20.50
C ASP A 67 12.75 -10.22 -20.05
N LYS A 68 11.88 -9.23 -20.29
CA LYS A 68 10.41 -9.30 -20.09
C LYS A 68 9.97 -9.50 -18.63
N ILE A 69 10.74 -8.96 -17.68
CA ILE A 69 10.27 -8.83 -16.31
C ILE A 69 9.18 -7.76 -16.24
N THR A 70 7.98 -8.16 -15.79
CA THR A 70 6.83 -7.27 -15.59
C THR A 70 6.71 -6.88 -14.13
N THR A 71 5.87 -5.89 -13.84
CA THR A 71 5.54 -5.51 -12.46
C THR A 71 4.86 -6.62 -11.68
N ASP A 72 4.13 -7.52 -12.34
CA ASP A 72 3.49 -8.67 -11.69
C ASP A 72 4.52 -9.72 -11.25
N HIS A 73 5.66 -9.83 -11.93
CA HIS A 73 6.76 -10.67 -11.45
C HIS A 73 7.43 -10.09 -10.19
N ILE A 74 7.48 -8.76 -10.07
CA ILE A 74 8.12 -8.06 -8.95
C ILE A 74 7.17 -7.93 -7.75
N SER A 75 5.89 -7.70 -8.03
CA SER A 75 4.82 -7.42 -7.08
C SER A 75 3.53 -8.08 -7.55
N PRO A 76 3.37 -9.40 -7.34
CA PRO A 76 2.24 -10.16 -7.86
C PRO A 76 0.92 -9.67 -7.27
N ALA A 77 -0.07 -9.44 -8.13
CA ALA A 77 -1.43 -9.11 -7.72
C ALA A 77 -2.32 -10.34 -7.88
N GLY A 78 -2.73 -10.98 -6.78
CA GLY A 78 -3.61 -12.16 -6.85
C GLY A 78 -3.56 -13.04 -5.61
N SER A 79 -3.79 -14.33 -5.81
CA SER A 79 -3.78 -15.30 -4.72
C SER A 79 -2.38 -15.51 -4.16
N ILE A 80 -2.27 -15.48 -2.84
CA ILE A 80 -1.04 -15.79 -2.11
C ILE A 80 -0.88 -17.32 -2.05
N LYS A 81 0.24 -17.86 -2.53
CA LYS A 81 0.49 -19.32 -2.57
C LYS A 81 0.79 -19.85 -1.17
N THR A 82 0.28 -21.04 -0.82
CA THR A 82 0.54 -21.66 0.50
C THR A 82 2.02 -21.84 0.82
N ALA A 83 2.86 -22.06 -0.20
CA ALA A 83 4.31 -22.23 -0.06
C ALA A 83 5.09 -20.91 -0.23
N SER A 84 4.45 -19.73 -0.18
CA SER A 84 5.16 -18.45 -0.10
C SER A 84 5.64 -18.21 1.33
N PRO A 85 6.67 -17.36 1.52
CA PRO A 85 6.98 -16.78 2.83
C PRO A 85 5.77 -16.11 3.49
#